data_AF-A0A2U1PTT9-F1
#
_entry.id   AF-A0A2U1PTT9-F1
#
_cell.length_a   1.000
_cell.length_b   1.000
_cell.length_c   1.000
_cell.angle_alpha   90.00
_cell.angle_beta   90.00
_cell.angle_gamma   90.00
#
_symmetry.space_group_name_H-M   'P 1'
#
loop_
_entity.id
_entity.type
_entity.pdbx_description
1 polymer ?
#
loop_
_entity_poly.entity_id
_entity_poly.type
_entity_poly.pdbx_seq_one_letter_code
_entity_poly.pdbx_strand_id
1 'polypeptide(L)'
;MRVFRELYDIRPPHNVLCDESYLDSFSKYGTKTLVANSLKEFIGDKMKLYITSCSLHSSHNFHGVLPRGFTLATCSHVPAISGSDCVEQRIRSKLVKQNLILATADSVLFHTLRMLPGLPIVRRIGDQFHLKGPSDDERQQARIKKEQELAHLNG
;
A
#
# COMPACT_ATOMS: atom_id res chain seq x y z
N MET A 1 2.31 -11.31 3.01
CA MET A 1 3.36 -10.48 3.64
C MET A 1 4.69 -11.19 3.87
N ARG A 2 4.73 -12.51 4.14
CA ARG A 2 5.98 -13.26 4.45
C ARG A 2 7.14 -13.02 3.48
N VAL A 3 6.95 -13.25 2.18
CA VAL A 3 8.03 -13.06 1.17
C VAL A 3 8.52 -11.60 1.13
N PHE A 4 7.61 -10.63 1.25
CA PHE A 4 8.00 -9.21 1.30
C PHE A 4 8.82 -8.85 2.55
N ARG A 5 8.54 -9.49 3.69
CA ARG A 5 9.35 -9.34 4.91
C ARG A 5 10.75 -9.93 4.71
N GLU A 6 10.81 -11.15 4.16
CA GLU A 6 12.06 -11.89 3.97
C GLU A 6 13.00 -11.19 2.98
N LEU A 7 12.47 -10.62 1.89
CA LEU A 7 13.29 -10.03 0.82
C LEU A 7 13.50 -8.52 0.93
N TYR A 8 12.50 -7.79 1.42
CA TYR A 8 12.48 -6.32 1.32
C TYR A 8 12.37 -5.62 2.67
N ASP A 9 12.54 -6.36 3.76
CA ASP A 9 12.56 -5.83 5.13
C ASP A 9 11.29 -5.04 5.52
N ILE A 10 10.15 -5.39 4.92
CA ILE A 10 8.85 -4.77 5.19
C ILE A 10 8.34 -5.24 6.55
N ARG A 11 8.63 -4.51 7.64
CA ARG A 11 8.31 -4.90 9.03
C ARG A 11 7.25 -4.03 9.71
N PRO A 12 6.39 -4.56 10.60
CA PRO A 12 5.48 -3.72 11.38
C PRO A 12 6.23 -2.69 12.27
N PRO A 13 5.66 -1.48 12.51
CA PRO A 13 4.42 -0.98 11.97
C PRO A 13 4.55 -0.57 10.49
N HIS A 14 3.65 -1.05 9.64
CA HIS A 14 3.68 -0.75 8.21
C HIS A 14 3.18 0.65 7.89
N ASN A 15 3.81 1.34 6.94
CA ASN A 15 3.25 2.55 6.35
C ASN A 15 2.36 2.15 5.18
N VAL A 16 1.06 2.39 5.26
CA VAL A 16 0.13 2.09 4.17
C VAL A 16 -0.28 3.39 3.51
N LEU A 17 0.12 3.59 2.26
CA LEU A 17 -0.35 4.71 1.43
C LEU A 17 -1.64 4.30 0.74
N CYS A 18 -2.72 5.02 1.02
CA CYS A 18 -4.00 4.85 0.35
C CYS A 18 -4.20 5.98 -0.67
N ASP A 19 -4.84 5.64 -1.78
CA ASP A 19 -5.31 6.60 -2.79
C ASP A 19 -6.81 6.89 -2.61
N GLU A 20 -7.32 7.82 -3.41
CA GLU A 20 -8.73 8.21 -3.48
C GLU A 20 -9.63 7.03 -3.80
N SER A 21 -9.20 6.14 -4.69
CA SER A 21 -10.01 5.00 -5.14
C SER A 21 -10.25 4.01 -4.01
N TYR A 22 -9.23 3.79 -3.16
CA TYR A 22 -9.37 3.02 -1.94
C TYR A 22 -10.37 3.66 -0.99
N LEU A 23 -10.28 4.97 -0.73
CA LEU A 23 -11.23 5.66 0.14
C LEU A 23 -12.65 5.57 -0.41
N ASP A 24 -12.82 5.87 -1.69
CA ASP A 24 -14.12 5.98 -2.34
C ASP A 24 -14.82 4.62 -2.48
N SER A 25 -14.06 3.53 -2.48
CA SER A 25 -14.63 2.18 -2.45
C SER A 25 -15.45 1.89 -1.18
N PHE A 26 -15.30 2.67 -0.09
CA PHE A 26 -16.08 2.54 1.14
C PHE A 26 -17.36 3.38 1.17
N SER A 27 -17.68 4.13 0.12
CA SER A 27 -18.85 5.02 0.06
C SER A 27 -20.16 4.36 0.49
N LYS A 28 -20.39 3.11 0.08
CA LYS A 28 -21.61 2.35 0.39
C LYS A 28 -21.77 1.92 1.85
N TYR A 29 -20.76 2.09 2.70
CA TYR A 29 -20.81 1.64 4.10
C TYR A 29 -21.06 2.77 5.11
N GLY A 30 -21.24 4.01 4.64
CA GLY A 30 -21.72 5.14 5.43
C GLY A 30 -20.86 5.60 6.61
N THR A 31 -19.79 4.88 6.98
CA THR A 31 -19.00 5.20 8.18
C THR A 31 -17.51 5.31 7.87
N LYS A 32 -16.95 6.48 8.23
CA LYS A 32 -15.52 6.82 8.08
C LYS A 32 -14.58 5.92 8.90
N THR A 33 -15.12 5.21 9.90
CA THR A 33 -14.36 4.33 10.82
C THR A 33 -14.00 2.99 10.18
N LEU A 34 -14.80 2.49 9.22
CA LEU A 34 -14.55 1.19 8.58
C LEU A 34 -13.26 1.18 7.75
N VAL A 35 -12.98 2.29 7.05
CA VAL A 35 -11.82 2.43 6.15
C VAL A 35 -10.52 2.02 6.85
N ALA A 36 -10.29 2.51 8.06
CA ALA A 36 -9.04 2.25 8.77
C ALA A 36 -8.97 0.85 9.41
N ASN A 37 -10.11 0.28 9.78
CA ASN A 37 -10.16 -1.00 10.49
C ASN A 37 -10.07 -2.19 9.54
N SER A 38 -10.71 -2.12 8.37
CA SER A 38 -10.73 -3.23 7.42
C SER A 38 -9.33 -3.63 6.92
N LEU A 39 -8.44 -2.66 6.68
CA LEU A 39 -7.04 -2.98 6.33
C LEU A 39 -6.27 -3.61 7.49
N LYS A 40 -6.51 -3.15 8.72
CA LYS A 40 -5.88 -3.71 9.93
C LYS A 40 -6.25 -5.17 10.12
N GLU A 41 -7.52 -5.50 9.98
CA GLU A 41 -8.03 -6.86 10.05
C GLU A 41 -7.44 -7.73 8.94
N PHE A 42 -7.35 -7.21 7.71
CA PHE A 42 -6.81 -7.98 6.58
C PHE A 42 -5.30 -8.25 6.67
N ILE A 43 -4.50 -7.25 7.02
CA ILE A 43 -3.04 -7.40 7.10
C ILE A 43 -2.63 -8.13 8.39
N GLY A 44 -3.36 -7.92 9.50
CA GLY A 44 -3.10 -8.55 10.79
C GLY A 44 -1.91 -7.97 11.56
N ASP A 45 -1.34 -6.85 11.11
CA ASP A 45 -0.18 -6.19 11.74
C ASP A 45 -0.48 -4.75 12.14
N LYS A 46 0.40 -4.18 13.00
CA LYS A 46 0.41 -2.74 13.28
C LYS A 46 0.67 -1.95 12.00
N MET A 47 -0.05 -0.84 11.82
CA MET A 47 0.10 0.03 10.65
C MET A 47 -0.24 1.49 10.95
N LYS A 48 0.30 2.37 10.11
CA LYS A 48 -0.04 3.79 9.99
C LYS A 48 -0.58 4.03 8.58
N LEU A 49 -1.76 4.64 8.50
CA LEU A 49 -2.41 4.94 7.21
C LEU A 49 -2.05 6.36 6.78
N TYR A 50 -1.70 6.50 5.51
CA TYR A 50 -1.35 7.76 4.89
C TYR A 50 -2.20 8.01 3.65
N ILE A 51 -2.47 9.27 3.36
CA ILE A 51 -3.07 9.72 2.11
C ILE A 51 -2.40 11.03 1.67
N THR A 52 -2.19 11.21 0.37
CA THR A 52 -1.65 12.48 -0.16
C THR A 52 -2.73 13.56 -0.18
N SER A 53 -2.35 14.85 -0.19
CA SER A 53 -3.34 15.93 -0.37
C SER A 53 -4.01 15.85 -1.74
N CYS A 54 -3.29 15.40 -2.78
CA CYS A 54 -3.84 15.18 -4.12
C CYS A 54 -4.95 14.12 -4.09
N SER A 55 -4.69 12.92 -3.55
CA SER A 55 -5.72 11.88 -3.40
C SER A 55 -6.87 12.32 -2.50
N LEU A 56 -6.59 13.06 -1.43
CA LEU A 56 -7.65 13.56 -0.56
C LEU A 56 -8.56 14.58 -1.27
N HIS A 57 -7.99 15.40 -2.16
CA HIS A 57 -8.73 16.34 -3.00
C HIS A 57 -9.51 15.64 -4.12
N SER A 58 -8.91 14.60 -4.72
CA SER A 58 -9.56 13.79 -5.77
C SER A 58 -10.69 12.90 -5.26
N SER A 59 -10.75 12.61 -3.96
CA SER A 59 -11.79 11.77 -3.38
C SER A 59 -13.18 12.42 -3.44
N HIS A 60 -14.14 11.67 -3.99
CA HIS A 60 -15.53 12.08 -4.08
C HIS A 60 -16.30 11.98 -2.76
N ASN A 61 -15.83 11.18 -1.80
CA ASN A 61 -16.55 11.00 -0.53
C ASN A 61 -15.99 11.85 0.61
N PHE A 62 -14.74 12.28 0.48
CA PHE A 62 -14.04 13.01 1.53
C PHE A 62 -13.81 14.47 1.18
N HIS A 63 -13.79 14.87 -0.10
CA HIS A 63 -13.72 16.27 -0.54
C HIS A 63 -12.67 17.12 0.20
N GLY A 64 -11.45 16.61 0.36
CA GLY A 64 -10.38 17.31 1.10
C GLY A 64 -10.38 17.09 2.62
N VAL A 65 -11.40 16.42 3.20
CA VAL A 65 -11.51 16.20 4.64
C VAL A 65 -10.80 14.91 5.05
N LEU A 66 -9.72 15.03 5.81
CA LEU A 66 -8.89 13.89 6.24
C LEU A 66 -9.73 12.87 7.06
N PRO A 67 -9.79 11.59 6.65
CA PRO A 67 -10.49 10.56 7.42
C PRO A 67 -9.83 10.29 8.77
N ARG A 68 -10.62 9.87 9.76
CA ARG A 68 -10.10 9.48 11.08
C ARG A 68 -9.13 8.30 10.94
N GLY A 69 -7.97 8.41 11.60
CA GLY A 69 -6.94 7.37 11.59
C GLY A 69 -5.96 7.46 10.42
N PHE A 70 -6.13 8.44 9.52
CA PHE A 70 -5.19 8.76 8.46
C PHE A 70 -4.26 9.90 8.85
N THR A 71 -3.04 9.87 8.31
CA THR A 71 -2.06 10.94 8.36
C THR A 71 -1.85 11.50 6.95
N LEU A 72 -1.64 12.80 6.82
CA LEU A 72 -1.33 13.39 5.51
C LEU A 72 0.11 13.02 5.11
N ALA A 73 0.27 12.39 3.95
CA ALA A 73 1.55 12.22 3.29
C ALA A 73 1.92 13.52 2.55
N THR A 74 3.18 13.92 2.68
CA THR A 74 3.71 15.11 2.02
C THR A 74 3.76 14.94 0.50
N CYS A 75 3.21 15.88 -0.26
CA CYS A 75 3.50 16.06 -1.68
C CYS A 75 3.59 17.56 -1.99
N SER A 76 4.27 17.92 -3.09
CA SER A 76 4.59 19.30 -3.44
C SER A 76 3.84 19.79 -4.69
N HIS A 77 2.76 19.11 -5.07
CA HIS A 77 1.99 19.44 -6.27
C HIS A 77 1.08 20.64 -6.01
N VAL A 78 1.38 21.76 -6.68
CA VAL A 78 0.56 22.97 -6.71
C VAL A 78 0.49 23.45 -8.17
N PRO A 79 -0.67 23.38 -8.85
CA PRO A 79 -1.96 22.88 -8.37
C PRO A 79 -1.94 21.36 -8.08
N ALA A 80 -2.96 20.88 -7.36
CA ALA A 80 -3.13 19.45 -7.13
C ALA A 80 -3.28 18.70 -8.46
N ILE A 81 -2.60 17.55 -8.57
CA ILE A 81 -2.74 16.62 -9.70
C ILE A 81 -3.69 15.48 -9.32
N SER A 82 -3.94 14.53 -10.23
CA SER A 82 -4.71 13.33 -9.90
C SER A 82 -4.03 12.57 -8.75
N GLY A 83 -4.83 11.98 -7.87
CA GLY A 83 -4.28 11.24 -6.74
C GLY A 83 -3.52 9.99 -7.18
N SER A 84 -4.01 9.26 -8.19
CA SER A 84 -3.27 8.16 -8.84
C SER A 84 -1.88 8.59 -9.35
N ASP A 85 -1.76 9.72 -10.05
CA ASP A 85 -0.46 10.23 -10.51
C ASP A 85 0.45 10.62 -9.34
N CYS A 86 -0.11 11.27 -8.33
CA CYS A 86 0.65 11.66 -7.13
C CYS A 86 1.20 10.42 -6.39
N VAL A 87 0.39 9.38 -6.25
CA VAL A 87 0.76 8.11 -5.61
C VAL A 87 1.82 7.38 -6.42
N GLU A 88 1.66 7.30 -7.74
CA GLU A 88 2.66 6.71 -8.64
C GLU A 88 4.01 7.44 -8.51
N GLN A 89 4.02 8.77 -8.64
CA GLN A 89 5.25 9.56 -8.50
C GLN A 89 5.90 9.36 -7.14
N ARG A 90 5.10 9.34 -6.07
CA ARG A 90 5.60 9.12 -4.70
C ARG A 90 6.23 7.74 -4.55
N ILE A 91 5.57 6.69 -5.02
CA ILE A 91 6.06 5.31 -4.93
C ILE A 91 7.33 5.10 -5.76
N ARG A 92 7.40 5.68 -6.96
CA ARG A 92 8.60 5.61 -7.80
C ARG A 92 9.75 6.46 -7.29
N SER A 93 9.48 7.47 -6.46
CA SER A 93 10.52 8.26 -5.83
C SER A 93 11.39 7.39 -4.91
N LYS A 94 12.72 7.53 -5.01
CA LYS A 94 13.69 6.72 -4.23
C LYS A 94 13.56 6.90 -2.70
N LEU A 95 12.84 7.92 -2.25
CA LEU A 95 12.64 8.29 -0.84
C LEU A 95 11.70 7.34 -0.08
N VAL A 96 10.87 6.56 -0.78
CA VAL A 96 9.75 5.82 -0.16
C VAL A 96 10.02 4.32 -0.02
N LYS A 97 11.26 3.88 -0.28
CA LYS A 97 11.63 2.47 -0.44
C LYS A 97 11.59 1.59 0.82
N GLN A 98 11.33 2.13 2.01
CA GLN A 98 11.36 1.32 3.23
C GLN A 98 9.97 1.19 3.83
N ASN A 99 9.49 -0.06 3.89
CA ASN A 99 8.30 -0.46 4.64
C ASN A 99 6.98 0.23 4.23
N LEU A 100 6.80 0.45 2.92
CA LEU A 100 5.56 0.98 2.34
C LEU A 100 4.69 -0.16 1.78
N ILE A 101 3.38 -0.08 2.02
CA ILE A 101 2.33 -0.84 1.35
C ILE A 101 1.44 0.15 0.59
N LEU A 102 1.03 -0.15 -0.63
CA LEU A 102 -0.02 0.60 -1.34
C LEU A 102 -1.38 -0.06 -1.09
N ALA A 103 -2.41 0.73 -0.80
CA ALA A 103 -3.80 0.30 -0.83
C ALA A 103 -4.57 1.09 -1.91
N THR A 104 -5.18 0.38 -2.88
CA THR A 104 -5.85 1.00 -4.03
C THR A 104 -7.04 0.15 -4.51
N ALA A 105 -8.05 0.78 -5.10
CA ALA A 105 -9.09 0.10 -5.90
C ALA A 105 -8.92 0.33 -7.42
N ASP A 106 -8.08 1.30 -7.80
CA ASP A 106 -7.77 1.68 -9.18
C ASP A 106 -7.03 0.53 -9.89
N SER A 107 -7.65 0.00 -10.94
CA SER A 107 -7.07 -1.08 -11.74
C SER A 107 -5.86 -0.60 -12.54
N VAL A 108 -5.87 0.61 -13.07
CA VAL A 108 -4.77 1.16 -13.87
C VAL A 108 -3.56 1.35 -12.97
N LEU A 109 -3.71 2.03 -11.84
CA LEU A 109 -2.63 2.24 -10.87
C LEU A 109 -2.05 0.90 -10.37
N PHE A 110 -2.91 -0.07 -10.08
CA PHE A 110 -2.47 -1.43 -9.71
C PHE A 110 -1.59 -2.06 -10.79
N HIS A 111 -2.03 -2.06 -12.06
CA HIS A 111 -1.25 -2.68 -13.14
C HIS A 111 0.07 -1.94 -13.40
N THR A 112 0.08 -0.62 -13.26
CA THR A 112 1.27 0.21 -13.42
C THR A 112 2.32 -0.07 -12.35
N LEU A 113 1.90 -0.30 -11.10
CA LEU A 113 2.80 -0.45 -9.96
C LEU A 113 3.07 -1.89 -9.56
N ARG A 114 2.25 -2.87 -9.96
CA ARG A 114 2.46 -4.29 -9.60
C ARG A 114 3.79 -4.84 -10.12
N MET A 115 4.37 -4.24 -11.14
CA MET A 115 5.67 -4.64 -11.69
C MET A 115 6.85 -4.17 -10.83
N LEU A 116 6.63 -3.29 -9.85
CA LEU A 116 7.68 -2.86 -8.95
C LEU A 116 8.03 -3.98 -7.95
N PRO A 117 9.31 -4.40 -7.88
CA PRO A 117 9.75 -5.37 -6.89
C PRO A 117 9.67 -4.76 -5.49
N GLY A 118 9.28 -5.57 -4.51
CA GLY A 118 9.26 -5.16 -3.11
C GLY A 118 8.18 -4.16 -2.70
N LEU A 119 7.21 -3.89 -3.57
CA LEU A 119 6.00 -3.14 -3.22
C LEU A 119 4.82 -4.10 -3.01
N PRO A 120 4.40 -4.36 -1.76
CA PRO A 120 3.11 -4.96 -1.48
C PRO A 120 2.00 -4.00 -1.88
N ILE A 121 1.02 -4.50 -2.63
CA ILE A 121 -0.16 -3.74 -3.03
C ILE A 121 -1.40 -4.49 -2.54
N VAL A 122 -2.19 -3.87 -1.68
CA VAL A 122 -3.52 -4.35 -1.28
C VAL A 122 -4.54 -3.73 -2.21
N ARG A 123 -5.17 -4.57 -3.03
CA ARG A 123 -6.27 -4.17 -3.89
C ARG A 123 -7.59 -4.45 -3.20
N ARG A 124 -8.51 -3.51 -3.25
CA ARG A 124 -9.91 -3.77 -2.88
C ARG A 124 -10.74 -4.01 -4.13
N ILE A 125 -11.46 -5.13 -4.19
CA ILE A 125 -12.35 -5.51 -5.29
C ILE A 125 -13.70 -5.85 -4.67
N GLY A 126 -14.69 -4.97 -4.86
CA GLY A 126 -15.95 -5.05 -4.12
C GLY A 126 -15.70 -5.01 -2.61
N ASP A 127 -16.02 -6.11 -1.93
CA ASP A 127 -16.00 -6.21 -0.47
C ASP A 127 -14.77 -6.97 0.03
N GLN A 128 -13.90 -7.40 -0.89
CA GLN A 128 -12.75 -8.24 -0.58
C GLN A 128 -11.44 -7.48 -0.78
N PHE A 129 -10.47 -7.80 0.08
CA PHE A 129 -9.10 -7.36 -0.07
C PHE A 129 -8.26 -8.48 -0.66
N HIS A 130 -7.40 -8.10 -1.59
CA HIS A 130 -6.44 -9.00 -2.23
C HIS A 130 -5.06 -8.40 -2.09
N LEU A 131 -4.13 -9.14 -1.51
CA LEU A 131 -2.72 -8.76 -1.53
C LEU A 131 -2.12 -9.24 -2.85
N LYS A 132 -1.46 -8.33 -3.58
CA LYS A 132 -0.58 -8.69 -4.69
C LYS A 132 0.40 -9.75 -4.19
N GLY A 133 0.34 -10.94 -4.77
CA GLY A 133 1.33 -11.97 -4.51
C GLY A 133 2.73 -11.52 -4.96
N PRO A 134 3.79 -12.08 -4.36
CA PRO A 134 5.13 -11.90 -4.92
C PRO A 134 5.19 -12.41 -6.37
N SER A 135 6.14 -11.92 -7.17
CA SER A 135 6.46 -12.54 -8.47
C SER A 135 7.08 -13.93 -8.28
N ASP A 136 7.18 -14.70 -9.37
CA ASP A 136 7.91 -15.98 -9.34
C ASP A 136 9.37 -15.78 -8.98
N ASP A 137 10.00 -14.71 -9.48
CA ASP A 137 11.36 -14.35 -9.13
C ASP A 137 11.51 -14.02 -7.63
N GLU A 138 10.58 -13.25 -7.07
CA GLU A 138 10.55 -12.96 -5.62
C GLU A 138 10.34 -14.25 -4.80
N ARG A 139 9.50 -15.18 -5.26
CA ARG A 139 9.35 -16.48 -4.60
C ARG A 139 10.65 -17.28 -4.63
N GLN A 140 11.32 -17.31 -5.78
CA GLN A 140 12.55 -18.07 -5.96
C GLN A 140 13.70 -17.48 -5.13
N GLN A 141 13.86 -16.15 -5.14
CA GLN A 141 14.86 -15.46 -4.33
C GLN A 141 14.65 -15.71 -2.83
N ALA A 142 13.40 -15.69 -2.35
CA ALA A 142 13.10 -15.99 -0.94
C ALA A 142 13.48 -17.43 -0.56
N ARG A 143 13.28 -18.39 -1.48
CA ARG A 143 13.70 -19.78 -1.28
C ARG A 143 15.22 -19.91 -1.17
N ILE A 144 15.96 -19.31 -2.11
CA ILE A 144 17.43 -19.35 -2.14
C ILE A 144 18.00 -18.72 -0.85
N LYS A 145 17.50 -17.55 -0.45
CA LYS A 145 17.94 -16.88 0.78
C LYS A 145 17.77 -17.77 2.01
N LYS A 146 16.61 -18.44 2.13
CA LYS A 146 16.34 -19.37 3.23
C LYS A 146 17.28 -20.57 3.23
N GLU A 147 17.56 -21.15 2.06
CA GLU A 147 18.52 -22.26 1.91
C GLU A 147 19.94 -21.85 2.35
N GLN A 148 20.38 -20.64 1.98
CA GLN A 148 21.68 -20.09 2.38
C GLN A 148 21.79 -19.83 3.89
N GLU A 149 20.73 -19.31 4.51
CA GLU A 149 20.65 -19.12 5.97
C GLU A 149 20.73 -20.45 6.72
N LEU A 150 20.01 -21.48 6.23
CA LEU A 150 20.06 -22.84 6.79
C LEU A 150 21.46 -23.48 6.66
N ALA A 151 22.14 -23.26 5.53
CA ALA A 151 23.50 -23.77 5.34
C ALA A 151 24.51 -23.12 6.30
N HIS A 152 24.37 -21.82 6.59
CA HIS A 152 25.23 -21.10 7.55
C HIS A 152 24.99 -21.49 9.01
N LEU A 153 23.80 -21.96 9.37
CA LEU A 153 23.48 -22.37 10.74
C LEU A 153 23.95 -23.80 11.07
N ASN A 154 24.22 -24.62 10.05
CA ASN A 154 24.57 -26.03 10.19
C ASN A 154 26.06 -26.33 9.92
N GLY A 155 26.88 -25.31 9.67
CA GLY A 155 28.34 -25.40 9.48
C GLY A 155 29.08 -24.63 10.55
#